data_AF-A0A9X1R769-F1
#
_entry.id   AF-A0A9X1R769-F1
#
_cell.length_a   1.000
_cell.length_b   1.000
_cell.length_c   1.000
_cell.angle_alpha   90.00
_cell.angle_beta   90.00
_cell.angle_gamma   90.00
#
_symmetry.space_group_name_H-M   'P 1'
#
loop_
_entity.id
_entity.type
_entity.pdbx_description
1 polymer ?
#
loop_
_entity_poly.entity_id
_entity_poly.type
_entity_poly.pdbx_seq_one_letter_code
_entity_poly.pdbx_strand_id
1 'polypeptide(L)' 'MSTLARLTAQKKQLLARLGADPAPNERAEIQALLAKIETALKLLDPQGASLPDRG' A
#
# COMPACT_ATOMS: atom_id res chain seq x y z
N MET A 1 5.37 7.00 16.58
CA MET A 1 4.67 6.79 15.28
C MET A 1 4.90 5.34 14.87
N SER A 2 3.84 4.57 14.62
CA SER A 2 3.96 3.17 14.18
C SER A 2 4.34 3.09 12.69
N THR A 3 5.11 2.07 12.30
CA THR A 3 5.45 1.77 10.90
C THR A 3 4.19 1.64 10.03
N LEU A 4 3.14 1.03 10.58
CA LEU A 4 1.83 0.89 9.94
C LEU A 4 1.22 2.26 9.64
N ALA A 5 1.21 3.17 10.61
CA ALA A 5 0.70 4.54 10.44
C ALA A 5 1.49 5.34 9.38
N ARG A 6 2.82 5.17 9.33
CA ARG A 6 3.66 5.82 8.30
C ARG A 6 3.34 5.30 6.90
N LEU A 7 3.17 3.99 6.73
CA LEU A 7 2.80 3.37 5.46
C LEU A 7 1.40 3.77 5.01
N THR A 8 0.43 3.81 5.93
CA THR A 8 -0.93 4.29 5.64
C THR A 8 -0.94 5.75 5.21
N ALA A 9 -0.15 6.61 5.86
CA ALA A 9 -0.01 8.01 5.48
C ALA A 9 0.60 8.16 4.07
N GLN A 10 1.66 7.40 3.76
CA GLN A 10 2.25 7.37 2.42
C GLN A 10 1.25 6.90 1.35
N LYS A 11 0.48 5.84 1.62
CA LYS A 11 -0.58 5.35 0.70
C LYS A 11 -1.58 6.45 0.37
N LYS A 12 -2.07 7.18 1.38
CA LYS A 12 -3.03 8.28 1.18
C LYS A 12 -2.45 9.41 0.32
N GLN A 13 -1.20 9.78 0.54
CA GLN A 13 -0.53 10.81 -0.26
C GLN A 13 -0.37 10.39 -1.74
N LEU A 14 -0.01 9.14 -1.98
CA LEU A 14 0.12 8.58 -3.33
C LEU A 14 -1.23 8.50 -4.05
N LEU A 15 -2.29 8.10 -3.34
CA LEU A 15 -3.65 8.10 -3.89
C LEU A 15 -4.14 9.51 -4.24
N ALA A 16 -3.82 10.50 -3.40
CA ALA A 16 -4.14 11.90 -3.70
C ALA A 16 -3.42 12.38 -4.97
N ARG A 17 -2.16 11.99 -5.17
CA ARG A 17 -1.43 12.27 -6.41
C ARG A 17 -2.05 11.58 -7.62
N LEU A 18 -2.47 10.33 -7.49
CA LEU A 18 -3.18 9.59 -8.55
C LEU A 18 -4.50 10.25 -8.93
N GLY A 19 -5.23 10.80 -7.96
CA GLY A 19 -6.46 11.56 -8.19
C GLY A 19 -6.25 12.93 -8.84
N ALA A 20 -5.02 13.46 -8.81
CA ALA A 20 -4.65 14.70 -9.50
C ALA A 20 -4.31 14.49 -11.00
N ASP A 21 -4.60 13.30 -11.53
CA ASP A 21 -4.34 12.89 -12.91
C ASP A 21 -2.87 13.14 -13.35
N PRO A 22 -1.91 12.45 -12.70
CA PRO A 22 -0.50 12.65 -12.99
C PRO A 22 -0.16 12.01 -14.35
N ALA A 23 0.93 12.46 -14.97
CA ALA A 23 1.39 11.95 -16.25
C ALA A 23 1.53 10.42 -16.24
N PRO A 24 1.34 9.71 -17.38
CA PRO A 24 1.33 8.25 -17.43
C PRO A 24 2.58 7.58 -16.84
N ASN A 25 3.76 8.19 -17.00
CA ASN A 25 5.00 7.72 -16.36
C ASN A 25 4.92 7.82 -14.83
N GLU A 26 4.50 8.99 -14.34
CA GLU A 26 4.39 9.27 -12.91
C GLU A 26 3.29 8.41 -12.27
N ARG A 27 2.18 8.18 -13.00
CA ARG A 27 1.12 7.25 -12.62
C ARG A 27 1.65 5.82 -12.44
N ALA A 28 2.49 5.33 -13.36
CA ALA A 28 3.08 4.00 -13.27
C ALA A 28 4.01 3.88 -12.05
N GLU A 29 4.82 4.90 -11.78
CA GLU A 29 5.66 4.94 -10.57
C GLU A 29 4.83 4.97 -9.29
N ILE A 30 3.78 5.82 -9.24
CA ILE A 30 2.87 5.90 -8.09
C ILE A 30 2.18 4.55 -7.85
N GLN A 31 1.74 3.85 -8.90
CA GLN A 31 1.15 2.51 -8.77
C GLN A 31 2.17 1.48 -8.25
N ALA A 32 3.42 1.52 -8.72
CA ALA A 32 4.47 0.63 -8.23
C ALA A 32 4.78 0.89 -6.74
N LEU A 33 4.81 2.15 -6.31
CA LEU A 33 4.98 2.54 -4.91
C LEU A 33 3.80 2.09 -4.04
N LEU A 34 2.57 2.24 -4.53
CA LEU A 34 1.38 1.75 -3.84
C LEU A 34 1.42 0.24 -3.63
N ALA A 35 1.78 -0.53 -4.66
CA ALA A 35 1.90 -1.99 -4.56
C ALA A 35 2.93 -2.42 -3.50
N LYS A 36 4.08 -1.74 -3.43
CA LYS A 36 5.09 -1.99 -2.39
C LYS A 36 4.55 -1.71 -0.99
N ILE A 37 3.82 -0.61 -0.81
CA ILE A 37 3.22 -0.24 0.47
C ILE A 37 2.16 -1.26 0.88
N GLU A 38 1.31 -1.72 -0.04
CA GLU A 38 0.31 -2.74 0.27
C GLU A 38 0.94 -4.07 0.67
N THR A 39 2.00 -4.50 0.01
CA THR A 39 2.77 -5.68 0.42
C THR A 39 3.38 -5.50 1.80
N ALA A 40 4.00 -4.34 2.09
CA ALA A 40 4.55 -4.05 3.41
C ALA A 40 3.47 -4.02 4.50
N LEU A 41 2.29 -3.46 4.20
CA LEU A 41 1.15 -3.45 5.12
C LEU A 41 0.65 -4.87 5.40
N LYS A 42 0.55 -5.74 4.38
CA LYS A 42 0.19 -7.16 4.55
C LYS A 42 1.21 -7.94 5.38
N LEU A 43 2.50 -7.62 5.27
CA LEU A 43 3.54 -8.24 6.10
C LEU A 43 3.50 -7.76 7.56
N LEU A 44 3.08 -6.52 7.77
CA LEU A 44 2.95 -5.92 9.10
C LEU A 44 1.60 -6.26 9.77
N ASP A 45 0.63 -6.76 9.00
CA ASP A 45 -0.64 -7.29 9.48
C ASP A 45 -0.62 -8.83 9.45
N PRO A 46 -0.06 -9.49 10.48
CA PRO A 46 0.00 -10.96 10.53
C PRO A 46 -1.40 -11.60 10.70
N GLN A 47 -2.48 -10.82 10.90
CA GLN A 47 -3.84 -11.35 11.01
C GLN A 47 -4.47 -11.67 9.66
N GLY A 48 -3.97 -11.12 8.55
CA GLY A 48 -4.37 -11.51 7.19
C GLY A 48 -3.84 -12.87 6.73
N ALA A 49 -2.99 -13.54 7.53
CA ALA A 49 -2.47 -14.88 7.28
C ALA A 49 -3.10 -15.94 8.21
N SER A 50 -4.31 -15.73 8.70
CA SER A 50 -5.07 -16.80 9.36
C SER A 50 -5.74 -17.70 8.31
N LEU A 51 -4.99 -18.73 7.91
CA LEU A 51 -5.39 -20.11 7.58
C LEU A 51 -6.42 -20.35 6.45
N PRO A 52 -6.10 -21.12 5.38
CA PRO A 52 -7.02 -22.15 4.95
C PRO A 52 -6.93 -23.30 5.96
N ASP A 53 -7.98 -23.39 6.77
CA ASP A 53 -8.54 -24.56 7.44
C ASP A 53 -7.94 -25.91 6.98
N ARG A 54 -7.27 -26.62 7.92
CA ARG A 54 -7.02 -28.06 7.80
C ARG A 54 -8.21 -28.76 8.47
N GLY A 55 -9.18 -29.19 7.65
CA GLY A 55 -10.14 -30.25 7.98
C GLY A 55 -9.65 -31.60 7.49
#